data_AF-A0A944SSN9-F1
#
_entry.id   AF-A0A944SSN9-F1
#
_cell.length_a   1.000
_cell.length_b   1.000
_cell.length_c   1.000
_cell.angle_alpha   90.00
_cell.angle_beta   90.00
_cell.angle_gamma   90.00
#
_symmetry.space_group_name_H-M   'P 1'
#
loop_
_entity.id
_entity.type
_entity.pdbx_description
1 polymer ?
#
loop_
_entity_poly.entity_id
_entity_poly.type
_entity_poly.pdbx_seq_one_letter_code
_entity_poly.pdbx_strand_id
1 'polypeptide(L)' 'MKQYLALLQDVMENGVEKGDRTGTGTRSVLGRQVRYDLAEGFPLLTTKKLHIRSILHELLWF' A
#
# COMPACT_ATOMS: atom_id res chain seq x y z
N MET A 1 -10.53 1.30 -2.80
CA MET A 1 -10.23 0.87 -1.41
C MET A 1 -10.17 -0.64 -1.24
N LYS A 2 -11.16 -1.39 -1.74
CA LYS A 2 -11.17 -2.87 -1.68
C LYS A 2 -9.93 -3.51 -2.30
N GLN A 3 -9.39 -2.91 -3.37
CA GLN A 3 -8.19 -3.34 -4.07
C GLN A 3 -6.96 -3.39 -3.14
N TYR A 4 -6.76 -2.35 -2.33
CA TYR A 4 -5.66 -2.30 -1.36
C TYR A 4 -5.81 -3.35 -0.26
N LEU A 5 -7.01 -3.50 0.29
CA LEU A 5 -7.27 -4.50 1.35
C LEU A 5 -7.13 -5.93 0.83
N ALA A 6 -7.60 -6.20 -0.40
CA ALA A 6 -7.43 -7.49 -1.05
C ALA A 6 -5.95 -7.81 -1.30
N LEU A 7 -5.14 -6.82 -1.67
CA LEU A 7 -3.69 -6.99 -1.82
C LEU A 7 -3.03 -7.32 -0.49
N LEU A 8 -3.40 -6.65 0.61
CA LEU A 8 -2.89 -7.00 1.94
C LEU A 8 -3.27 -8.43 2.32
N GLN A 9 -4.50 -8.85 2.02
CA GLN A 9 -4.93 -10.22 2.28
C GLN A 9 -4.12 -11.25 1.46
N ASP A 10 -3.88 -10.99 0.16
CA ASP A 10 -3.02 -11.84 -0.68
C ASP A 10 -1.58 -11.93 -0.12
N VAL A 11 -1.02 -10.83 0.38
CA VAL A 11 0.29 -10.84 1.05
C VAL A 11 0.28 -11.73 2.30
N MET A 12 -0.79 -11.68 3.10
CA MET A 12 -0.88 -12.46 4.33
C MET A 12 -1.05 -13.95 4.05
N GLU A 13 -1.85 -14.31 3.05
CA GLU A 13 -2.20 -15.71 2.74
C GLU A 13 -1.17 -16.39 1.82
N ASN A 14 -0.68 -15.69 0.80
CA ASN A 14 0.15 -16.26 -0.27
C ASN A 14 1.59 -15.71 -0.30
N GLY A 15 1.94 -14.82 0.62
CA GLY A 15 3.25 -14.19 0.67
C GLY A 15 4.36 -15.13 1.15
N VAL A 16 5.52 -15.04 0.51
CA VAL A 16 6.73 -15.78 0.89
C VAL A 16 7.55 -14.93 1.86
N GLU A 17 7.98 -15.54 2.96
CA GLU A 17 8.87 -14.93 3.94
C GLU A 17 10.31 -14.86 3.42
N LYS A 18 10.94 -13.70 3.57
CA LYS A 18 12.30 -13.41 3.11
C LYS A 18 13.02 -12.57 4.15
N GLY A 19 14.32 -12.81 4.33
CA GLY A 19 15.19 -11.90 5.09
C GLY A 19 15.30 -10.53 4.40
N ASP A 20 15.59 -9.49 5.18
CA ASP A 20 15.85 -8.14 4.69
C ASP A 20 17.18 -7.59 5.23
N ARG A 21 17.58 -6.41 4.75
CA ARG A 21 18.85 -5.75 5.13
C ARG A 21 18.90 -5.34 6.61
N THR A 22 17.74 -5.11 7.23
CA THR A 22 17.62 -4.67 8.62
C THR A 22 17.51 -5.84 9.60
N GLY A 23 17.39 -7.07 9.11
CA GLY A 23 17.26 -8.28 9.92
C GLY A 23 15.87 -8.50 10.51
N THR A 24 14.85 -7.74 10.07
CA THR A 24 13.45 -7.88 10.53
C THR A 24 12.71 -8.91 9.69
N GLY A 25 13.02 -8.96 8.39
CA GLY A 25 12.36 -9.82 7.42
C GLY A 25 11.06 -9.24 6.87
N THR A 26 10.58 -9.83 5.78
CA THR A 26 9.39 -9.39 5.06
C THR A 26 8.58 -10.59 4.58
N ARG A 27 7.25 -10.44 4.50
CA ARG A 27 6.37 -11.34 3.76
C ARG A 27 5.95 -10.64 2.46
N SER A 28 6.16 -11.28 1.31
CA SER A 28 6.00 -10.60 0.02
C SER A 28 5.40 -11.49 -1.07
N VAL A 29 4.66 -10.86 -1.98
CA VAL A 29 4.16 -11.45 -3.21
C VAL A 29 4.73 -10.70 -4.41
N LEU A 30 4.94 -11.37 -5.56
CA LEU A 30 5.59 -10.78 -6.74
C LEU A 30 4.58 -10.47 -7.85
N GLY A 31 4.66 -9.29 -8.47
CA GLY A 31 3.92 -8.98 -9.70
C GLY A 31 2.41 -8.85 -9.53
N ARG A 32 1.96 -7.99 -8.60
CA ARG A 32 0.54 -7.66 -8.41
C ARG A 32 0.22 -6.30 -9.02
N GLN A 33 -0.93 -6.19 -9.68
CA GLN A 33 -1.42 -4.93 -10.24
C GLN A 33 -2.69 -4.50 -9.52
N VAL A 34 -2.79 -3.21 -9.22
CA VAL A 34 -4.00 -2.57 -8.72
C VAL A 34 -4.39 -1.41 -9.64
N ARG A 35 -5.68 -1.09 -9.70
CA ARG A 35 -6.23 0.02 -10.47
C ARG A 35 -7.24 0.78 -9.63
N TYR A 36 -7.26 2.10 -9.80
CA TYR A 36 -8.17 3.01 -9.14
C TYR A 36 -8.79 3.92 -10.20
N ASP A 37 -10.12 3.99 -10.23
CA ASP A 37 -10.81 5.00 -11.02
C ASP A 37 -10.86 6.30 -10.19
N LEU A 38 -10.27 7.37 -10.72
CA LEU A 38 -10.21 8.66 -10.05
C LEU A 38 -11.52 9.46 -10.19
N ALA A 39 -12.39 9.10 -11.13
CA ALA A 39 -13.71 9.69 -11.26
C ALA A 39 -14.64 9.28 -10.09
N GLU A 40 -14.42 8.08 -9.53
CA GLU A 40 -15.13 7.60 -8.34
C GLU A 40 -14.64 8.27 -7.04
N GLY A 41 -13.53 9.00 -7.10
CA GLY A 41 -12.95 9.76 -5.99
C GLY A 41 -11.47 9.51 -5.80
N PHE A 42 -10.88 10.23 -4.83
CA PHE A 42 -9.46 10.12 -4.54
C PHE A 42 -9.18 8.89 -3.65
N PRO A 43 -8.23 8.00 -4.01
CA PRO A 43 -8.00 6.72 -3.32
C PRO A 43 -7.20 6.88 -2.01
N LEU A 44 -7.62 7.79 -1.13
CA LEU A 44 -7.07 7.94 0.21
C LEU A 44 -7.67 6.89 1.15
N LEU A 45 -6.83 6.24 1.96
CA LEU A 45 -7.32 5.22 2.89
C LEU A 45 -8.21 5.82 3.97
N THR A 46 -9.35 5.18 4.22
CA THR A 46 -10.30 5.56 5.28
C THR A 46 -10.28 4.62 6.49
N THR A 47 -9.82 3.38 6.31
CA THR A 47 -9.72 2.36 7.39
C THR A 47 -8.60 2.64 8.38
N LYS A 48 -7.71 3.59 8.07
CA LYS A 48 -6.68 4.12 8.95
C LYS A 48 -6.49 5.59 8.62
N LYS A 49 -6.45 6.44 9.64
CA LYS A 49 -6.22 7.89 9.46
C LYS A 49 -4.81 8.14 8.92
N LEU A 50 -4.71 8.98 7.88
CA LEU A 50 -3.46 9.39 7.25
C LEU A 50 -3.18 10.88 7.52
N HIS A 51 -1.90 11.23 7.66
CA HIS A 51 -1.47 12.63 7.81
C HIS A 51 -1.25 13.27 6.43
N ILE A 52 -2.33 13.76 5.82
CA ILE A 52 -2.35 14.23 4.43
C ILE A 52 -1.42 15.42 4.19
N ARG A 53 -1.23 16.30 5.19
CA ARG A 53 -0.38 17.49 5.03
C ARG A 53 1.06 17.14 4.66
N SER A 54 1.63 16.10 5.26
CA SER A 54 2.98 15.64 4.91
C SER A 54 3.06 15.15 3.46
N ILE A 55 2.05 14.41 3.00
CA ILE A 55 1.99 13.90 1.62
C ILE A 55 1.96 15.05 0.62
N LEU A 56 1.13 16.08 0.88
CA LEU A 56 1.01 17.24 -0.01
C LEU A 56 2.29 18.10 0.01
N HIS A 57 2.90 18.32 1.18
CA HIS A 57 4.14 19.09 1.27
C HIS A 57 5.29 18.38 0.55
N GLU A 58 5.42 17.06 0.70
CA GLU A 58 6.43 16.28 -0.02
C GLU A 58 6.20 16.33 -1.53
N LEU A 59 4.95 16.22 -2.00
CA LEU A 59 4.61 16.34 -3.42
C LEU A 59 4.95 17.72 -4.02
N LEU A 60 4.72 18.81 -3.27
CA LEU A 60 5.04 20.17 -3.72
C LEU A 60 6.53 20.50 -3.66
N TRP A 61 7.31 19.74 -2.88
CA TRP A 61 8.74 19.90 -2.77
C TRP A 61 9.51 19.26 -3.92
N PHE A 62 9.05 18.10 -4.41
CA PHE A 62 9.57 17.44 -5.62
C PHE A 62 9.39 18.31 -6.87
#